data_AF-A0AA88YI25-F1
#
_entry.id   AF-A0AA88YI25-F1
#
_cell.length_a   1.000
_cell.length_b   1.000
_cell.length_c   1.000
_cell.angle_alpha   90.00
_cell.angle_beta   90.00
_cell.angle_gamma   90.00
#
_symmetry.space_group_name_H-M   'P 1'
#
loop_
_entity.id
_entity.type
_entity.pdbx_description
1 polymer ?
#
loop_
_entity_poly.entity_id
_entity_poly.type
_entity_poly.pdbx_seq_one_letter_code
_entity_poly.pdbx_strand_id
1 'polypeptide(L)'
;MGEAQIAVWLYSMPATSEINCAMQEATDSKYQTSEQHVESSRSRIMRDNDDTGSFLHFLREHSPFTEDPNLRNIETGEVADKASNCDEAKTVGEEIIKKMKNASVMDYSFKCREQIVGMSLKSKEAKETLCPTIDPQLMFHRLIIAGDESLYDSPELFSFELSSVPSSLFDDNGLLLESAKVSLADGIWNKETCAVTDDLNHNTDMKYVLDGGSLLQRIPWVQESTFRQICNSYISHIKRNYIERNVVVVFDTYPDSASTKDTAH
;
A
#
# COMPACT_ATOMS: atom_id res chain seq x y z
N MET A 1 4.22 -0.50 2.09
CA MET A 1 5.51 -0.84 1.48
C MET A 1 6.33 0.44 1.49
N GLY A 2 7.51 0.46 2.11
CA GLY A 2 8.31 1.69 2.18
C GLY A 2 8.97 2.03 0.84
N GLU A 3 9.34 3.28 0.59
CA GLU A 3 10.00 3.72 -0.66
C GLU A 3 11.22 2.88 -1.03
N ALA A 4 12.03 2.49 -0.04
CA ALA A 4 13.20 1.63 -0.27
C ALA A 4 12.80 0.24 -0.83
N GLN A 5 11.69 -0.33 -0.36
CA GLN A 5 11.18 -1.61 -0.86
C GLN A 5 10.59 -1.46 -2.27
N ILE A 6 9.90 -0.35 -2.53
CA ILE A 6 9.37 -0.02 -3.87
C ILE A 6 10.53 0.13 -4.86
N ALA A 7 11.58 0.86 -4.50
CA ALA A 7 12.75 1.05 -5.33
C ALA A 7 13.45 -0.28 -5.63
N VAL A 8 13.68 -1.13 -4.61
CA VAL A 8 14.26 -2.46 -4.81
C VAL A 8 13.41 -3.29 -5.78
N TRP A 9 12.09 -3.28 -5.63
CA TRP A 9 11.20 -4.01 -6.53
C TRP A 9 11.23 -3.46 -7.96
N LEU A 10 11.18 -2.14 -8.11
CA LEU A 10 11.19 -1.47 -9.41
C LEU A 10 12.48 -1.71 -10.19
N TYR A 11 13.64 -1.70 -9.51
CA TYR A 11 14.95 -1.90 -10.16
C TYR A 11 15.35 -3.36 -10.30
N SER A 12 14.89 -4.25 -9.42
CA SER A 12 15.24 -5.68 -9.47
C SER A 12 14.55 -6.40 -10.63
N MET A 13 13.30 -6.05 -10.95
CA MET A 13 12.54 -6.72 -12.01
C MET A 13 13.17 -6.58 -13.41
N PRO A 14 13.58 -5.38 -13.88
CA PRO A 14 14.30 -5.23 -15.14
C PRO A 14 15.66 -5.93 -15.13
N ALA A 15 16.44 -5.78 -14.05
CA ALA A 15 17.77 -6.38 -13.95
C ALA A 15 17.74 -7.91 -13.97
N THR A 16 16.78 -8.51 -13.27
CA THR A 16 16.58 -9.98 -13.28
C THR A 16 16.05 -10.47 -14.61
N SER A 17 15.21 -9.69 -15.29
CA SER A 17 14.75 -9.98 -16.66
C SER A 17 15.92 -10.01 -17.65
N GLU A 18 16.82 -9.02 -17.59
CA GLU A 18 18.01 -8.97 -18.46
C GLU A 18 18.93 -10.17 -18.24
N ILE A 19 19.21 -10.53 -16.99
CA ILE A 19 20.00 -11.72 -16.64
C ILE A 19 19.31 -13.00 -17.15
N ASN A 20 17.99 -13.10 -16.99
CA ASN A 20 17.21 -14.25 -17.46
C ASN A 20 17.27 -14.37 -19.00
N CYS A 21 17.14 -13.26 -19.73
CA CYS A 21 17.30 -13.23 -21.18
C CYS A 21 18.71 -13.68 -21.60
N ALA A 22 19.76 -13.14 -20.97
CA ALA A 22 21.15 -13.52 -21.26
C ALA A 22 21.42 -15.01 -20.99
N MET A 23 20.85 -15.56 -19.92
CA MET A 23 20.96 -16.99 -19.60
C MET A 23 20.25 -17.88 -20.63
N GLN A 24 19.10 -17.45 -21.15
CA GLN A 24 18.40 -18.18 -22.20
C GLN A 24 19.17 -18.18 -23.52
N GLU A 25 19.78 -17.05 -23.87
CA GLU A 25 20.66 -16.94 -25.04
C GLU A 25 21.91 -17.83 -24.89
N ALA A 26 22.53 -17.83 -23.70
CA ALA A 26 23.72 -18.63 -23.44
C ALA A 26 23.46 -20.14 -23.45
N THR A 27 22.25 -20.57 -23.10
CA THR A 27 21.87 -22.00 -22.98
C THR A 27 21.10 -22.53 -24.19
N ASP A 28 20.86 -21.69 -25.20
CA ASP A 28 19.97 -21.96 -26.36
C ASP A 28 18.57 -22.49 -25.97
N SER A 29 18.20 -22.30 -24.69
CA SER A 29 16.97 -22.79 -24.10
C SER A 29 15.99 -21.64 -24.03
N LYS A 30 15.33 -21.36 -25.17
CA LYS A 30 14.33 -20.30 -25.24
C LYS A 30 13.10 -20.67 -24.42
N TYR A 31 12.64 -19.72 -23.60
CA TYR A 31 11.38 -19.85 -22.90
C TYR A 31 10.26 -20.03 -23.95
N GLN A 32 9.63 -21.21 -23.99
CA GLN A 32 8.39 -21.38 -24.73
C GLN A 32 7.28 -20.85 -23.86
N THR A 33 6.57 -19.84 -24.37
CA THR A 33 5.36 -19.30 -23.72
C THR A 33 4.36 -20.44 -23.57
N SER A 34 4.23 -20.98 -22.36
CA SER A 34 3.16 -21.91 -22.02
C SER A 34 1.92 -21.11 -21.62
N GLU A 35 0.74 -21.75 -21.62
CA GLU A 35 -0.50 -21.13 -21.10
C GLU A 35 -0.39 -20.70 -19.63
N GLN A 36 0.64 -21.15 -18.90
CA GLN A 36 0.89 -20.72 -17.51
C GLN A 36 1.58 -19.35 -17.42
N HIS A 37 2.16 -18.85 -18.52
CA HIS A 37 2.90 -17.58 -18.57
C HIS A 37 2.36 -16.66 -19.68
N VAL A 38 1.05 -16.41 -19.66
CA VAL A 38 0.33 -15.59 -20.65
C VAL A 38 0.91 -14.18 -20.79
N GLU A 39 1.41 -13.60 -19.71
CA GLU A 39 1.99 -12.23 -19.70
C GLU A 39 3.28 -12.13 -20.52
N SER A 40 4.05 -13.21 -20.64
CA SER A 40 5.26 -13.25 -21.48
C SER A 40 4.95 -13.53 -22.96
N SER A 41 3.67 -13.58 -23.35
CA SER A 41 3.27 -13.78 -24.75
C SER A 41 3.64 -12.59 -25.61
N ARG A 42 4.01 -12.85 -26.87
CA ARG A 42 4.37 -11.80 -27.84
C ARG A 42 3.28 -10.73 -27.97
N SER A 43 2.00 -11.14 -27.91
CA SER A 43 0.86 -10.23 -28.01
C SER A 43 0.73 -9.32 -26.79
N ARG A 44 1.00 -9.83 -25.57
CA ARG A 44 1.00 -9.02 -24.34
C ARG A 44 2.17 -8.05 -24.31
N ILE A 45 3.39 -8.53 -24.62
CA ILE A 45 4.59 -7.69 -24.74
C ILE A 45 4.37 -6.55 -25.76
N MET A 46 3.78 -6.83 -26.93
CA MET A 46 3.49 -5.79 -27.91
C MET A 46 2.48 -4.76 -27.38
N ARG A 47 1.43 -5.21 -26.68
CA ARG A 47 0.43 -4.30 -26.09
C ARG A 47 1.04 -3.43 -24.99
N ASP A 48 1.82 -4.02 -24.09
CA ASP A 48 2.49 -3.29 -23.00
C ASP A 48 3.44 -2.23 -23.57
N ASN A 49 4.14 -2.53 -24.67
CA ASN A 49 4.98 -1.56 -25.37
C ASN A 49 4.17 -0.42 -26.00
N ASP A 50 3.03 -0.72 -26.63
CA ASP A 50 2.13 0.29 -27.20
C ASP A 50 1.52 1.18 -26.09
N ASP A 51 1.09 0.58 -24.98
CA ASP A 51 0.54 1.29 -23.82
C ASP A 51 1.63 2.16 -23.16
N THR A 52 2.84 1.64 -22.98
CA THR A 52 4.00 2.40 -22.49
C THR A 52 4.31 3.58 -23.42
N GLY A 53 4.28 3.37 -24.74
CA GLY A 53 4.47 4.43 -25.72
C GLY A 53 3.39 5.51 -25.62
N SER A 54 2.12 5.11 -25.46
CA SER A 54 0.99 6.03 -25.29
C SER A 54 1.13 6.86 -24.01
N PHE A 55 1.53 6.23 -22.91
CA PHE A 55 1.77 6.90 -21.63
C PHE A 55 2.95 7.88 -21.70
N LEU A 56 4.06 7.49 -22.33
CA LEU A 56 5.22 8.36 -22.54
C LEU A 56 4.87 9.55 -23.43
N HIS A 57 4.07 9.34 -24.49
CA HIS A 57 3.59 10.42 -25.35
C HIS A 57 2.74 11.42 -24.55
N PHE A 58 1.79 10.92 -23.75
CA PHE A 58 0.98 11.75 -22.87
C PHE A 58 1.82 12.59 -21.90
N LEU A 59 2.78 11.97 -21.20
CA LEU A 59 3.69 12.66 -20.28
C LEU A 59 4.60 13.67 -20.98
N ARG A 60 4.95 13.44 -22.25
CA ARG A 60 5.76 14.39 -23.02
C ARG A 60 4.98 15.66 -23.33
N GLU A 61 3.70 15.54 -23.63
CA GLU A 61 2.81 16.68 -23.87
C GLU A 61 2.35 17.36 -22.58
N HIS A 62 2.20 16.58 -21.50
CA HIS A 62 1.69 17.02 -20.20
C HIS A 62 2.72 16.75 -19.10
N SER A 63 3.94 17.27 -19.28
CA SER A 63 5.02 17.05 -18.31
C SER A 63 4.59 17.56 -16.94
N PRO A 64 4.50 16.69 -15.91
CA PRO A 64 4.23 17.14 -14.54
C PRO A 64 5.40 17.95 -13.99
N PHE A 65 6.58 17.85 -14.63
CA PHE A 65 7.77 18.62 -14.32
C PHE A 65 7.81 19.83 -15.26
N THR A 66 7.15 20.90 -14.86
CA THR A 66 7.39 22.23 -15.45
C THR A 66 8.62 22.82 -14.77
N GLU A 67 9.45 23.59 -15.48
CA GLU A 67 10.59 24.28 -14.87
C GLU A 67 10.07 25.35 -13.89
N ASP A 68 9.93 24.97 -12.61
CA ASP A 68 9.62 25.85 -11.49
C ASP A 68 10.93 26.06 -10.69
N PRO A 69 11.37 27.30 -10.45
CA PRO A 69 12.56 27.55 -9.63
C PRO A 69 12.37 27.14 -8.16
N ASN A 70 11.14 26.85 -7.72
CA ASN A 70 10.86 26.45 -6.36
C ASN A 70 10.81 24.92 -6.21
N LEU A 71 11.41 24.42 -5.12
CA LEU A 71 11.30 23.02 -4.74
C LEU A 71 9.85 22.70 -4.34
N ARG A 72 9.23 21.68 -4.94
CA ARG A 72 7.83 21.30 -4.69
C ARG A 72 7.71 19.82 -4.38
N ASN A 73 6.87 19.48 -3.40
CA ASN A 73 6.48 18.10 -3.14
C ASN A 73 5.50 17.62 -4.23
N ILE A 74 5.82 16.52 -4.90
CA ILE A 74 5.02 15.97 -6.02
C ILE A 74 3.70 15.37 -5.52
N GLU A 75 3.68 14.80 -4.31
CA GLU A 75 2.50 14.17 -3.72
C GLU A 75 1.50 15.21 -3.21
N THR A 76 1.97 16.24 -2.49
CA THR A 76 1.09 17.24 -1.85
C THR A 76 0.95 18.54 -2.65
N GLY A 77 1.84 18.79 -3.61
CA GLY A 77 1.90 20.04 -4.38
C GLY A 77 2.46 21.23 -3.58
N GLU A 78 2.87 21.03 -2.32
CA GLU A 78 3.41 22.07 -1.45
C GLU A 78 4.77 22.57 -1.92
N VAL A 79 4.98 23.89 -1.86
CA VAL A 79 6.25 24.54 -2.18
C VAL A 79 7.10 24.63 -0.92
N ALA A 80 8.37 24.26 -1.02
CA ALA A 80 9.31 24.24 0.09
C ALA A 80 9.62 25.64 0.61
N ASP A 81 9.75 25.76 1.94
CA ASP A 81 10.30 26.94 2.58
C ASP A 81 11.78 27.12 2.19
N LYS A 82 12.28 28.37 2.20
CA LYS A 82 13.71 28.69 1.95
C LYS A 82 14.71 27.98 2.88
N ALA A 83 14.23 27.38 3.97
CA ALA A 83 15.06 26.64 4.93
C ALA A 83 15.13 25.13 4.62
N SER A 84 14.23 24.61 3.76
CA SER A 84 14.28 23.22 3.35
C SER A 84 15.34 23.03 2.28
N ASN A 85 16.15 21.99 2.43
CA ASN A 85 17.24 21.64 1.51
C ASN A 85 17.18 20.16 1.12
N CYS A 86 15.97 19.64 0.92
CA CYS A 86 15.74 18.22 0.61
C CYS A 86 16.40 17.78 -0.71
N ASP A 87 16.49 18.68 -1.67
CA ASP A 87 17.15 18.50 -2.96
C ASP A 87 18.68 18.34 -2.82
N GLU A 88 19.28 18.90 -1.78
CA GLU A 88 20.72 18.80 -1.50
C GLU A 88 21.11 17.54 -0.72
N ALA A 89 20.18 16.59 -0.56
CA ALA A 89 20.36 15.42 0.30
C ALA A 89 21.66 14.64 0.05
N LYS A 90 22.02 14.46 -1.22
CA LYS A 90 23.24 13.77 -1.61
C LYS A 90 24.49 14.52 -1.15
N THR A 91 24.55 15.83 -1.40
CA THR A 91 25.69 16.68 -1.05
C THR A 91 25.91 16.69 0.46
N VAL A 92 24.83 16.88 1.23
CA VAL A 92 24.88 16.85 2.71
C VAL A 92 25.32 15.47 3.22
N GLY A 93 24.81 14.39 2.62
CA GLY A 93 25.23 13.03 2.95
C GLY A 93 26.72 12.78 2.70
N GLU A 94 27.26 13.25 1.58
CA GLU A 94 28.68 13.17 1.27
C GLU A 94 29.55 13.95 2.25
N GLU A 95 29.09 15.12 2.73
CA GLU A 95 29.79 15.89 3.77
C GLU A 95 29.81 15.16 5.11
N ILE A 96 28.69 14.52 5.50
CA ILE A 96 28.61 13.68 6.70
C ILE A 96 29.61 12.53 6.60
N ILE A 97 29.65 11.83 5.46
CA ILE A 97 30.58 10.72 5.22
C ILE A 97 32.04 11.19 5.28
N LYS A 98 32.37 12.38 4.74
CA LYS A 98 33.72 12.95 4.85
C LYS A 98 34.13 13.17 6.30
N LYS A 99 33.21 13.59 7.17
CA LYS A 99 33.47 13.77 8.62
C LYS A 99 33.68 12.45 9.36
N MET A 100 33.16 11.34 8.83
CA MET A 100 33.42 10.00 9.37
C MET A 100 34.81 9.47 9.02
N LYS A 101 35.45 10.01 7.99
CA LYS A 101 36.76 9.53 7.54
C LYS A 101 37.78 9.74 8.66
N ASN A 102 38.32 8.63 9.18
CA ASN A 102 39.24 8.55 10.32
C ASN A 102 38.62 8.82 11.71
N ALA A 103 37.30 8.87 11.82
CA ALA A 103 36.62 8.84 13.11
C ALA A 103 36.39 7.38 13.55
N SER A 104 36.54 7.11 14.85
CA SER A 104 36.15 5.85 15.45
C SER A 104 34.63 5.72 15.45
N VAL A 105 34.11 4.55 15.05
CA VAL A 105 32.67 4.27 14.94
C VAL A 105 31.93 4.51 16.27
N MET A 106 32.60 4.26 17.39
CA MET A 106 32.01 4.42 18.72
C MET A 106 31.99 5.88 19.21
N ASP A 107 32.81 6.75 18.60
CA ASP A 107 33.00 8.14 19.04
C ASP A 107 32.26 9.14 18.14
N TYR A 108 31.86 8.73 16.93
CA TYR A 108 31.14 9.58 16.00
C TYR A 108 29.63 9.58 16.28
N SER A 109 29.09 10.74 16.66
CA SER A 109 27.66 10.92 16.88
C SER A 109 27.06 11.85 15.82
N PHE A 110 25.99 11.39 15.18
CA PHE A 110 25.22 12.17 14.21
C PHE A 110 24.51 13.32 14.92
N LYS A 111 24.68 14.54 14.39
CA LYS A 111 23.99 15.72 14.90
C LYS A 111 22.82 16.06 13.99
N CYS A 112 21.62 16.17 14.57
CA CYS A 112 20.39 16.53 13.84
C CYS A 112 20.54 17.84 13.04
N ARG A 113 21.26 18.85 13.57
CA ARG A 113 21.53 20.10 12.85
C ARG A 113 22.38 19.96 11.58
N GLU A 114 23.06 18.84 11.40
CA GLU A 114 23.88 18.54 10.23
C GLU A 114 23.13 17.67 9.22
N GLN A 115 21.92 17.20 9.59
CA GLN A 115 21.03 16.48 8.70
C GLN A 115 20.22 17.46 7.85
N ILE A 116 19.63 16.90 6.79
CA ILE A 116 18.77 17.61 5.86
C ILE A 116 17.53 18.12 6.58
N VAL A 117 17.14 19.36 6.28
CA VAL A 117 15.89 19.94 6.71
C VAL A 117 14.80 19.51 5.74
N GLY A 118 14.04 18.50 6.17
CA GLY A 118 12.87 17.98 5.47
C GLY A 118 11.88 19.08 5.06
N MET A 119 11.12 18.82 3.99
CA MET A 119 9.85 19.50 3.75
C MET A 119 8.87 18.93 4.78
N SER A 120 9.02 19.32 6.05
CA SER A 120 8.00 19.00 7.03
C SER A 120 6.70 19.61 6.52
N LEU A 121 5.72 18.75 6.22
CA LEU A 121 4.33 19.04 6.54
C LEU A 121 4.40 19.58 7.96
N LYS A 122 4.31 20.90 8.13
CA LYS A 122 4.13 21.44 9.46
C LYS A 122 2.78 20.88 9.88
N SER A 123 2.78 19.72 10.56
CA SER A 123 1.73 19.39 11.51
C SER A 123 1.51 20.68 12.26
N LYS A 124 0.32 21.25 12.11
CA LYS A 124 -0.08 22.60 12.51
C LYS A 124 0.47 22.99 13.89
N GLU A 125 1.73 23.36 13.96
CA GLU A 125 2.34 24.01 15.11
C GLU A 125 2.52 25.45 14.65
N ALA A 126 1.45 26.18 14.94
CA ALA A 126 1.27 27.61 14.86
C ALA A 126 2.60 28.37 14.80
N LYS A 127 3.01 28.75 13.60
CA LYS A 127 3.71 30.02 13.41
C LYS A 127 2.72 30.98 12.81
N GLU A 128 2.33 31.96 13.63
CA GLU A 128 1.69 33.21 13.25
C GLU A 128 2.35 33.78 11.99
N THR A 129 1.84 33.33 10.86
CA THR A 129 1.92 34.04 9.59
C THR A 129 0.47 34.14 9.22
N LEU A 130 -0.05 35.36 9.20
CA LEU A 130 -1.42 35.70 8.81
C LEU A 130 -1.65 35.30 7.34
N CYS A 131 -1.60 34.01 7.02
CA CYS A 131 -2.50 33.47 6.03
C CYS A 131 -3.86 33.52 6.74
N PRO A 132 -4.86 34.28 6.25
CA PRO A 132 -6.17 34.24 6.86
C PRO A 132 -6.61 32.78 6.81
N THR A 133 -6.58 32.10 7.96
CA THR A 133 -7.15 30.78 8.11
C THR A 133 -8.60 30.97 7.72
N ILE A 134 -8.94 30.60 6.49
CA ILE A 134 -10.29 30.77 6.01
C ILE A 134 -11.07 29.68 6.73
N ASP A 135 -11.65 30.05 7.85
CA ASP A 135 -12.55 29.20 8.61
C ASP A 135 -13.69 28.80 7.65
N PRO A 136 -13.77 27.52 7.24
CA PRO A 136 -14.77 27.06 6.30
C PRO A 136 -16.18 27.31 6.83
N GLN A 137 -16.37 27.28 8.15
CA GLN A 137 -17.63 27.55 8.80
C GLN A 137 -17.99 29.04 8.73
N LEU A 138 -17.01 29.93 8.92
CA LEU A 138 -17.19 31.37 8.72
C LEU A 138 -17.45 31.72 7.25
N MET A 139 -16.76 31.05 6.32
CA MET A 139 -16.96 31.22 4.88
C MET A 139 -18.36 30.76 4.46
N PHE A 140 -18.80 29.63 4.99
CA PHE A 140 -20.14 29.07 4.80
C PHE A 140 -21.23 30.02 5.31
N HIS A 141 -21.09 30.54 6.53
CA HIS A 141 -22.03 31.53 7.05
C HIS A 141 -22.07 32.81 6.18
N ARG A 142 -20.91 33.29 5.71
CA ARG A 142 -20.84 34.45 4.80
C ARG A 142 -21.48 34.16 3.45
N LEU A 143 -21.30 32.97 2.90
CA LEU A 143 -21.92 32.52 1.64
C LEU A 143 -23.44 32.40 1.76
N ILE A 144 -23.95 31.85 2.87
CA ILE A 144 -25.39 31.81 3.15
C ILE A 144 -25.97 33.23 3.24
N ILE A 145 -25.32 34.12 4.00
CA ILE A 145 -25.77 35.50 4.18
C ILE A 145 -25.66 36.30 2.87
N ALA A 146 -24.65 36.05 2.03
CA ALA A 146 -24.51 36.69 0.71
C ALA A 146 -25.48 36.12 -0.34
N GLY A 147 -25.89 34.84 -0.18
CA GLY A 147 -26.87 34.18 -1.04
C GLY A 147 -28.31 34.60 -0.80
N ASP A 148 -28.56 35.33 0.30
CA ASP A 148 -29.88 35.77 0.77
C ASP A 148 -30.62 36.69 -0.24
N GLU A 149 -29.91 37.30 -1.21
CA GLU A 149 -30.55 38.14 -2.23
C GLU A 149 -30.79 37.45 -3.59
N SER A 150 -30.26 36.24 -3.85
CA SER A 150 -30.39 35.63 -5.20
C SER A 150 -30.51 34.10 -5.28
N LEU A 151 -30.29 33.36 -4.19
CA LEU A 151 -30.20 31.89 -4.20
C LEU A 151 -31.19 31.21 -3.25
N TYR A 152 -32.27 31.90 -2.90
CA TYR A 152 -33.39 31.26 -2.20
C TYR A 152 -34.00 30.19 -3.12
N ASP A 153 -33.83 28.94 -2.70
CA ASP A 153 -34.58 27.75 -3.11
C ASP A 153 -33.91 26.73 -4.06
N SER A 154 -32.60 26.44 -3.91
CA SER A 154 -32.04 25.21 -4.50
C SER A 154 -31.44 24.25 -3.44
N PRO A 155 -32.06 23.08 -3.20
CA PRO A 155 -31.43 21.95 -2.51
C PRO A 155 -30.14 21.48 -3.20
N GLU A 156 -29.96 21.84 -4.47
CA GLU A 156 -28.77 21.57 -5.28
C GLU A 156 -27.50 22.22 -4.71
N LEU A 157 -27.61 23.36 -4.00
CA LEU A 157 -26.46 24.02 -3.39
C LEU A 157 -25.76 23.14 -2.33
N PHE A 158 -26.52 22.27 -1.66
CA PHE A 158 -26.03 21.32 -0.66
C PHE A 158 -25.78 19.91 -1.21
N SER A 159 -25.98 19.70 -2.53
CA SER A 159 -25.63 18.43 -3.16
C SER A 159 -24.12 18.23 -3.34
N PHE A 160 -23.36 19.33 -3.24
CA PHE A 160 -21.90 19.33 -3.33
C PHE A 160 -21.28 19.54 -1.94
N GLU A 161 -20.24 18.78 -1.65
CA GLU A 161 -19.49 18.90 -0.42
C GLU A 161 -18.70 20.22 -0.41
N LEU A 162 -19.00 21.12 0.54
CA LEU A 162 -18.40 22.46 0.64
C LEU A 162 -17.03 22.47 1.34
N SER A 163 -16.33 21.34 1.30
CA SER A 163 -14.99 21.18 1.85
C SER A 163 -13.97 21.16 0.71
N SER A 164 -12.79 21.75 0.94
CA SER A 164 -11.68 21.68 -0.02
C SER A 164 -11.14 20.27 -0.21
N VAL A 165 -11.43 19.37 0.74
CA VAL A 165 -11.11 17.95 0.71
C VAL A 165 -12.35 17.14 1.09
N PRO A 166 -12.68 16.04 0.40
CA PRO A 166 -13.82 15.22 0.78
C PRO A 166 -13.62 14.68 2.21
N SER A 167 -14.39 15.17 3.17
CA SER A 167 -14.33 14.75 4.58
C SER A 167 -14.78 13.28 4.75
N SER A 168 -15.47 12.73 3.74
CA SER A 168 -15.75 11.31 3.61
C SER A 168 -14.52 10.44 3.34
N LEU A 169 -13.43 11.03 2.84
CA LEU A 169 -12.20 10.35 2.47
C LEU A 169 -10.99 10.81 3.28
N PHE A 170 -10.98 12.02 3.85
CA PHE A 170 -9.82 12.62 4.51
C PHE A 170 -10.13 13.13 5.91
N ASP A 171 -9.16 13.01 6.81
CA ASP A 171 -9.22 13.57 8.16
C ASP A 171 -8.87 15.08 8.20
N ASP A 172 -8.98 15.71 9.37
CA ASP A 172 -8.68 17.14 9.58
C ASP A 172 -7.19 17.50 9.36
N ASN A 173 -6.34 16.50 9.19
CA ASN A 173 -4.92 16.63 8.89
C ASN A 173 -4.62 16.41 7.39
N GLY A 174 -5.63 16.11 6.57
CA GLY A 174 -5.48 15.87 5.13
C GLY A 174 -4.98 14.46 4.79
N LEU A 175 -4.99 13.52 5.73
CA LEU A 175 -4.66 12.13 5.51
C LEU A 175 -5.91 11.34 5.12
N LEU A 176 -5.77 10.32 4.27
CA LEU A 176 -6.87 9.41 3.95
C LEU A 176 -7.39 8.73 5.22
N LEU A 177 -8.70 8.79 5.44
CA LEU A 177 -9.37 8.08 6.52
C LEU A 177 -9.08 6.58 6.40
N GLU A 178 -8.73 5.96 7.52
CA GLU A 178 -8.58 4.51 7.56
C GLU A 178 -9.91 3.85 7.19
N SER A 179 -9.87 2.95 6.22
CA SER A 179 -11.04 2.17 5.82
C SER A 179 -11.57 1.39 7.04
N ALA A 180 -12.84 1.60 7.40
CA ALA A 180 -13.52 0.87 8.46
C ALA A 180 -13.85 -0.57 8.03
N LYS A 181 -12.81 -1.37 7.72
CA LYS A 181 -12.92 -2.74 7.19
C LYS A 181 -13.74 -3.65 8.10
N VAL A 182 -13.62 -3.45 9.42
CA VAL A 182 -14.36 -4.22 10.43
C VAL A 182 -15.86 -3.95 10.31
N SER A 183 -16.27 -2.68 10.29
CA SER A 183 -17.68 -2.30 10.15
C SER A 183 -18.27 -2.72 8.81
N LEU A 184 -17.46 -2.69 7.74
CA LEU A 184 -17.86 -3.21 6.42
C LEU A 184 -18.02 -4.74 6.44
N ALA A 185 -17.07 -5.46 7.04
CA ALA A 185 -17.13 -6.92 7.16
C ALA A 185 -18.34 -7.35 7.99
N ASP A 186 -18.60 -6.70 9.12
CA ASP A 186 -19.80 -6.92 9.93
C ASP A 186 -21.07 -6.59 9.14
N GLY A 187 -21.06 -5.51 8.36
CA GLY A 187 -22.17 -5.13 7.49
C GLY A 187 -22.47 -6.15 6.41
N ILE A 188 -21.45 -6.73 5.78
CA ILE A 188 -21.57 -7.81 4.78
C ILE A 188 -22.08 -9.08 5.46
N TRP A 189 -21.47 -9.47 6.57
CA TRP A 189 -21.81 -10.69 7.31
C TRP A 189 -23.24 -10.66 7.87
N ASN A 190 -23.75 -9.48 8.21
CA ASN A 190 -25.11 -9.29 8.70
C ASN A 190 -26.15 -9.05 7.58
N LYS A 191 -25.73 -8.62 6.38
CA LYS A 191 -26.63 -8.38 5.24
C LYS A 191 -26.87 -9.62 4.40
N GLU A 192 -25.89 -10.50 4.29
CA GLU A 192 -26.04 -11.75 3.55
C GLU A 192 -26.26 -12.89 4.53
N THR A 193 -27.43 -13.51 4.45
CA THR A 193 -27.58 -14.86 4.98
C THR A 193 -26.74 -15.76 4.07
N CYS A 194 -25.46 -15.94 4.39
CA CYS A 194 -24.62 -17.01 3.83
C CYS A 194 -25.13 -18.39 4.30
N ALA A 195 -26.44 -18.59 4.36
CA ALA A 195 -27.02 -19.90 4.34
C ALA A 195 -26.85 -20.40 2.91
N VAL A 196 -25.77 -21.13 2.69
CA VAL A 196 -25.80 -22.19 1.67
C VAL A 196 -27.09 -22.94 1.96
N THR A 197 -28.07 -22.88 1.05
CA THR A 197 -29.29 -23.65 1.24
C THR A 197 -28.87 -25.10 1.41
N ASP A 198 -29.41 -25.78 2.43
CA ASP A 198 -29.20 -27.20 2.73
C ASP A 198 -29.73 -28.13 1.61
N ASP A 199 -29.64 -27.72 0.35
CA ASP A 199 -29.97 -28.51 -0.83
C ASP A 199 -28.79 -29.41 -1.26
N LEU A 200 -27.71 -29.44 -0.48
CA LEU A 200 -26.67 -30.47 -0.60
C LEU A 200 -27.16 -31.75 0.06
N ASN A 201 -27.94 -32.53 -0.70
CA ASN A 201 -28.32 -33.92 -0.44
C ASN A 201 -27.35 -34.61 0.55
N HIS A 202 -27.81 -34.83 1.79
CA HIS A 202 -27.05 -35.42 2.90
C HIS A 202 -26.71 -36.92 2.72
N ASN A 203 -26.53 -37.40 1.49
CA ASN A 203 -26.39 -38.83 1.20
C ASN A 203 -25.17 -39.19 0.34
N THR A 204 -24.08 -38.44 0.48
CA THR A 204 -22.78 -38.84 -0.06
C THR A 204 -21.69 -38.63 0.97
N ASP A 205 -20.79 -39.61 1.08
CA ASP A 205 -19.56 -39.62 1.87
C ASP A 205 -18.67 -38.41 1.50
N MET A 206 -18.96 -37.25 2.07
CA MET A 206 -18.29 -36.00 1.73
C MET A 206 -16.95 -35.90 2.47
N LYS A 207 -15.90 -35.65 1.70
CA LYS A 207 -14.55 -35.43 2.19
C LYS A 207 -14.29 -33.94 2.36
N TYR A 208 -13.94 -33.52 3.56
CA TYR A 208 -13.66 -32.11 3.89
C TYR A 208 -12.18 -31.87 3.71
N VAL A 209 -11.82 -30.95 2.82
CA VAL A 209 -10.43 -30.50 2.65
C VAL A 209 -10.30 -29.15 3.32
N LEU A 210 -9.46 -29.08 4.36
CA LEU A 210 -9.24 -27.86 5.14
C LEU A 210 -7.86 -27.30 4.85
N ASP A 211 -7.78 -26.00 4.61
CA ASP A 211 -6.52 -25.25 4.64
C ASP A 211 -6.02 -25.17 6.09
N GLY A 212 -4.89 -25.84 6.33
CA GLY A 212 -4.28 -25.97 7.64
C GLY A 212 -3.74 -24.66 8.19
N GLY A 213 -3.27 -23.75 7.32
CA GLY A 213 -2.72 -22.44 7.70
C GLY A 213 -3.82 -21.47 8.13
N SER A 214 -4.94 -21.43 7.40
CA SER A 214 -6.09 -20.59 7.73
C SER A 214 -6.71 -20.93 9.09
N LEU A 215 -6.69 -22.20 9.49
CA LEU A 215 -7.21 -22.64 10.80
C LEU A 215 -6.43 -22.07 11.98
N LEU A 216 -5.15 -21.72 11.80
CA LEU A 216 -4.32 -21.17 12.88
C LEU A 216 -4.85 -19.84 13.40
N GLN A 217 -5.50 -19.04 12.56
CA GLN A 217 -6.08 -17.75 12.95
C GLN A 217 -7.41 -17.88 13.70
N ARG A 218 -8.06 -19.05 13.62
CA ARG A 218 -9.40 -19.29 14.20
C ARG A 218 -9.37 -20.02 15.54
N ILE A 219 -8.20 -20.50 15.95
CA ILE A 219 -8.04 -21.20 17.23
C ILE A 219 -7.70 -20.18 18.33
N PRO A 220 -8.49 -20.08 19.40
CA PRO A 220 -8.18 -19.21 20.52
C PRO A 220 -6.99 -19.79 21.30
N TRP A 221 -5.79 -19.31 21.01
CA TRP A 221 -4.55 -19.77 21.63
C TRP A 221 -4.42 -19.27 23.07
N VAL A 222 -3.98 -20.14 23.97
CA VAL A 222 -3.69 -19.78 25.37
C VAL A 222 -2.24 -19.34 25.49
N GLN A 223 -2.01 -18.16 26.07
CA GLN A 223 -0.65 -17.65 26.34
C GLN A 223 0.12 -18.61 27.27
N GLU A 224 1.44 -18.67 27.12
CA GLU A 224 2.34 -19.58 27.85
C GLU A 224 2.12 -21.09 27.62
N SER A 225 1.42 -21.46 26.53
CA SER A 225 1.29 -22.86 26.14
C SER A 225 2.59 -23.43 25.57
N THR A 226 2.94 -24.64 25.98
CA THR A 226 3.98 -25.44 25.33
C THR A 226 3.58 -25.81 23.90
N PHE A 227 4.57 -26.07 23.04
CA PHE A 227 4.32 -26.52 21.66
C PHE A 227 3.36 -27.73 21.58
N ARG A 228 3.51 -28.69 22.50
CA ARG A 228 2.61 -29.85 22.59
C ARG A 228 1.16 -29.45 22.89
N GLN A 229 0.95 -28.48 23.79
CA GLN A 229 -0.39 -28.00 24.12
C GLN A 229 -1.03 -27.25 22.94
N ILE A 230 -0.24 -26.49 22.18
CA ILE A 230 -0.67 -25.83 20.94
C ILE A 230 -1.12 -26.87 19.91
N CYS A 231 -0.30 -27.88 19.62
CA CYS A 231 -0.65 -28.96 18.70
C CYS A 231 -1.93 -29.71 19.13
N ASN A 232 -2.06 -29.97 20.44
CA ASN A 232 -3.26 -30.63 20.97
C ASN A 232 -4.50 -29.74 20.84
N SER A 233 -4.37 -28.43 21.02
CA SER A 233 -5.48 -27.48 20.83
C SER A 233 -5.95 -27.48 19.38
N TYR A 234 -5.01 -27.48 18.42
CA TYR A 234 -5.30 -27.57 16.99
C TYR A 234 -6.06 -28.85 16.62
N ILE A 235 -5.56 -30.00 17.06
CA ILE A 235 -6.20 -31.31 16.83
C ILE A 235 -7.58 -31.37 17.50
N SER A 236 -7.70 -30.84 18.72
CA SER A 236 -8.97 -30.82 19.46
C SER A 236 -10.01 -29.94 18.80
N HIS A 237 -9.59 -28.82 18.21
CA HIS A 237 -10.46 -27.93 17.44
C HIS A 237 -11.01 -28.63 16.19
N ILE A 238 -10.15 -29.32 15.43
CA ILE A 238 -10.58 -30.07 14.24
C ILE A 238 -11.53 -31.20 14.64
N LYS A 239 -11.15 -31.98 15.66
CA LYS A 239 -12.00 -33.07 16.15
C LYS A 239 -13.37 -32.53 16.55
N ARG A 240 -13.44 -31.55 17.45
CA ARG A 240 -14.72 -31.02 17.94
C ARG A 240 -15.65 -30.52 16.83
N ASN A 241 -15.10 -29.90 15.79
CA ASN A 241 -15.90 -29.24 14.75
C ASN A 241 -16.19 -30.14 13.53
N TYR A 242 -15.46 -31.25 13.35
CA TYR A 242 -15.54 -32.07 12.12
C TYR A 242 -15.48 -33.60 12.37
N ILE A 243 -15.70 -34.08 13.61
CA ILE A 243 -15.53 -35.49 14.06
C ILE A 243 -16.28 -36.56 13.24
N GLU A 244 -17.34 -36.21 12.53
CA GLU A 244 -18.17 -37.15 11.76
C GLU A 244 -17.92 -37.10 10.25
N ARG A 245 -16.90 -36.36 9.84
CA ARG A 245 -16.65 -35.99 8.46
C ARG A 245 -15.26 -36.48 8.05
N ASN A 246 -15.13 -37.04 6.85
CA ASN A 246 -13.85 -37.53 6.34
C ASN A 246 -12.94 -36.32 6.05
N VAL A 247 -12.13 -35.88 7.03
CA VAL A 247 -11.37 -34.62 6.95
C VAL A 247 -9.91 -34.87 6.55
N VAL A 248 -9.43 -34.10 5.58
CA VAL A 248 -8.02 -33.95 5.22
C VAL A 248 -7.61 -32.51 5.44
N VAL A 249 -6.56 -32.31 6.24
CA VAL A 249 -5.94 -31.01 6.45
C VAL A 249 -4.73 -30.91 5.53
N VAL A 250 -4.67 -29.86 4.72
CA VAL A 250 -3.57 -29.59 3.79
C VAL A 250 -2.78 -28.41 4.31
N PHE A 251 -1.47 -28.58 4.45
CA PHE A 251 -0.55 -27.48 4.71
C PHE A 251 0.22 -27.18 3.43
N ASP A 252 0.44 -25.91 3.15
CA ASP A 252 1.35 -25.51 2.09
C ASP A 252 2.74 -26.03 2.41
N THR A 253 3.30 -26.80 1.48
CA THR A 253 4.71 -27.17 1.51
C THR A 253 5.46 -26.29 0.52
N TYR A 254 6.54 -25.68 0.98
CA TYR A 254 7.49 -25.03 0.10
C TYR A 254 8.39 -26.11 -0.51
N PRO A 255 8.62 -26.11 -1.83
CA PRO A 255 9.61 -27.00 -2.42
C PRO A 255 11.01 -26.64 -1.90
N ASP A 256 11.91 -27.63 -1.80
CA ASP A 256 13.33 -27.40 -1.43
C ASP A 256 14.10 -26.55 -2.45
N SER A 257 13.46 -26.20 -3.57
CA SER A 257 13.98 -25.30 -4.59
C SER A 257 13.57 -23.86 -4.31
N ALA A 258 14.47 -22.92 -4.61
CA ALA A 258 14.23 -21.48 -4.51
C ALA A 258 12.85 -21.09 -5.06
N SER A 259 12.01 -20.54 -4.19
CA SER A 259 10.65 -20.13 -4.52
C SER A 259 10.56 -18.61 -4.48
N THR A 260 9.75 -18.01 -5.35
CA THR A 260 9.49 -16.56 -5.37
C THR A 260 8.87 -16.03 -4.07
N LYS A 261 8.49 -16.90 -3.13
CA LYS A 261 8.04 -16.54 -1.77
C LYS A 261 9.15 -16.48 -0.72
N ASP A 262 10.38 -16.91 -1.03
CA ASP A 262 11.50 -16.91 -0.07
C ASP A 262 11.90 -15.49 0.38
N THR A 263 11.63 -14.48 -0.45
CA THR A 263 11.87 -13.07 -0.13
C THR A 263 10.85 -12.42 0.81
N ALA A 264 9.76 -13.13 1.17
CA ALA A 264 8.68 -12.60 2.01
C ALA A 264 8.80 -13.00 3.50
N HIS A 265 9.89 -13.67 3.89
CA HIS A 265 10.17 -14.09 5.26
C HIS A 265 11.50 -13.51 5.78
#